data_AF-A0A932TEJ2-F1
#
_entry.id   AF-A0A932TEJ2-F1
#
_cell.length_a   1.000
_cell.length_b   1.000
_cell.length_c   1.000
_cell.angle_alpha   90.00
_cell.angle_beta   90.00
_cell.angle_gamma   90.00
#
_symmetry.space_group_name_H-M   'P 1'
#
loop_
_entity.id
_entity.type
_entity.pdbx_description
1 polymer ?
#
loop_
_entity_poly.entity_id
_entity_poly.type
_entity_poly.pdbx_seq_one_letter_code
_entity_poly.pdbx_strand_id
1 'polypeptide(L)'
;MIFFVKRIFRPLLIVLLFLLQQQQAHATEQPVIRVLNGSKNQLQKDSFVVVKDQNYFGADNSFNSSILSAIDTPYAVKNIVSLRLNELSNLFLRDSFTVTVQVRIVYYTNSFSTPDSITRSFTINYDSTKSYQSISSFVFSGAHMVKVQVLDVSSSVSWDVLPAVMLTNEMIIDPAYKFACTNQTINHINYSTDSLATQGELHVIWDAVNAADQYDLEWTYIDSSALGKYGNPYNESLIFSNNATRVTITANNYMIPLLYDDKGTLFFRVRPVQLKDKDAVL
;
A
#
# COMPACT_ATOMS: atom_id res chain seq x y z
N MET A 1 -20.59 40.81 28.72
CA MET A 1 -19.30 40.17 28.38
C MET A 1 -19.42 38.69 27.95
N ILE A 2 -20.60 38.18 27.58
CA ILE A 2 -20.81 36.76 27.22
C ILE A 2 -21.14 36.58 25.72
N PHE A 3 -21.57 37.64 25.03
CA PHE A 3 -21.94 37.61 23.61
C PHE A 3 -20.74 37.68 22.63
N PHE A 4 -19.59 38.18 23.07
CA PHE A 4 -18.40 38.31 22.21
C PHE A 4 -17.63 36.99 22.03
N VAL A 5 -17.69 36.08 23.01
CA VAL A 5 -16.95 34.80 22.98
C VAL A 5 -17.55 33.83 21.95
N LYS A 6 -18.88 33.80 21.77
CA LYS A 6 -19.54 32.90 20.81
C LYS A 6 -19.30 33.25 19.33
N ARG A 7 -18.95 34.49 19.01
CA ARG A 7 -18.84 34.97 17.61
C ARG A 7 -17.46 34.70 16.98
N ILE A 8 -16.44 34.48 17.81
CA ILE A 8 -15.05 34.20 17.38
C ILE A 8 -14.78 32.68 17.36
N PHE A 9 -15.44 31.89 18.21
CA PHE A 9 -15.23 30.43 18.26
C PHE A 9 -15.74 29.66 17.04
N ARG A 10 -16.80 30.13 16.37
CA ARG A 10 -17.36 29.48 15.17
C ARG A 10 -16.44 29.51 13.95
N PRO A 11 -15.84 30.65 13.55
CA PRO A 11 -14.88 30.66 12.45
C PRO A 11 -13.58 29.92 12.81
N LEU A 12 -13.16 29.93 14.08
CA LEU A 12 -11.96 29.21 14.53
C LEU A 12 -12.14 27.67 14.44
N LEU A 13 -13.33 27.16 14.76
CA LEU A 13 -13.65 25.73 14.65
C LEU A 13 -13.71 25.25 13.19
N ILE A 14 -14.19 26.09 12.27
CA ILE A 14 -14.24 25.79 10.83
C ILE A 14 -12.82 25.77 10.24
N VAL A 15 -11.94 26.69 10.63
CA VAL A 15 -10.52 26.68 10.22
C VAL A 15 -9.78 25.46 10.77
N LEU A 16 -10.08 25.02 11.99
CA LEU A 16 -9.48 23.82 12.58
C LEU A 16 -9.94 22.52 11.88
N LEU A 17 -11.20 22.47 11.41
CA LEU A 17 -11.75 21.35 10.63
C LEU A 17 -11.17 21.24 9.22
N PHE A 18 -10.80 22.36 8.58
CA PHE A 18 -10.09 22.35 7.29
C PHE A 18 -8.62 21.94 7.42
N LEU A 19 -7.96 22.19 8.55
CA LEU A 19 -6.58 21.77 8.80
C LEU A 19 -6.44 20.26 9.09
N LEU A 20 -7.52 19.58 9.46
CA LEU A 20 -7.51 18.13 9.76
C LEU A 20 -7.73 17.23 8.53
N GLN A 21 -8.02 17.79 7.35
CA GLN A 21 -8.24 17.01 6.12
C GLN A 21 -6.98 16.83 5.25
N GLN A 22 -5.82 17.37 5.67
CA GLN A 22 -4.55 17.20 4.95
C GLN A 22 -3.72 16.04 5.53
N GLN A 23 -4.36 14.92 5.88
CA GLN A 23 -3.62 13.67 6.01
C GLN A 23 -3.45 13.09 4.61
N GLN A 24 -2.32 13.39 3.98
CA GLN A 24 -1.86 12.60 2.85
C GLN A 24 -1.56 11.20 3.37
N ALA A 25 -2.54 10.30 3.19
CA ALA A 25 -2.28 8.88 3.24
C ALA A 25 -1.40 8.55 2.04
N HIS A 26 -0.08 8.58 2.23
CA HIS A 26 0.82 7.95 1.29
C HIS A 26 0.45 6.47 1.24
N ALA A 27 0.17 5.96 0.05
CA ALA A 27 -0.07 4.54 -0.17
C ALA A 27 1.26 3.80 0.01
N THR A 28 1.65 3.55 1.27
CA THR A 28 2.69 2.58 1.57
C THR A 28 2.14 1.21 1.19
N GLU A 29 2.84 0.48 0.33
CA GLU A 29 2.45 -0.90 0.00
C GLU A 29 2.26 -1.72 1.28
N GLN A 30 1.18 -2.49 1.33
CA GLN A 30 0.86 -3.31 2.49
C GLN A 30 1.90 -4.44 2.62
N PRO A 31 2.39 -4.72 3.84
CA PRO A 31 3.35 -5.79 4.04
C PRO A 31 2.76 -7.14 3.63
N VAL A 32 3.58 -7.97 2.98
CA VAL A 32 3.23 -9.35 2.68
C VAL A 32 3.52 -10.20 3.92
N ILE A 33 2.47 -10.63 4.61
CA ILE A 33 2.58 -11.40 5.86
C ILE A 33 2.01 -12.81 5.68
N ARG A 34 2.73 -13.81 6.20
CA ARG A 34 2.24 -15.17 6.39
C ARG A 34 2.53 -15.65 7.81
N VAL A 35 1.64 -16.51 8.30
CA VAL A 35 1.58 -16.88 9.72
C VAL A 35 1.42 -18.39 9.86
N LEU A 36 2.22 -18.97 10.76
CA LEU A 36 1.91 -20.27 11.37
C LEU A 36 1.29 -20.00 12.74
N ASN A 37 -0.01 -20.31 12.86
CA ASN A 37 -0.77 -20.09 14.08
C ASN A 37 -0.89 -21.40 14.88
N GLY A 38 -0.40 -21.42 16.12
CA GLY A 38 -0.46 -22.62 16.94
C GLY A 38 -1.89 -23.06 17.28
N SER A 39 -2.88 -22.15 17.31
CA SER A 39 -4.30 -22.53 17.53
C SER A 39 -4.90 -23.36 16.39
N LYS A 40 -4.24 -23.33 15.22
CA LYS A 40 -4.58 -24.11 14.03
C LYS A 40 -3.67 -25.33 13.85
N ASN A 41 -2.86 -25.68 14.86
CA ASN A 41 -1.83 -26.72 14.78
C ASN A 41 -0.84 -26.50 13.61
N GLN A 42 -0.58 -25.24 13.24
CA GLN A 42 0.35 -24.90 12.17
C GLN A 42 1.78 -24.68 12.69
N LEU A 43 1.96 -24.51 13.99
CA LEU A 43 3.27 -24.31 14.62
C LEU A 43 3.81 -25.66 15.11
N GLN A 44 4.19 -26.53 14.17
CA GLN A 44 4.74 -27.85 14.44
C GLN A 44 5.94 -28.12 13.52
N LYS A 45 6.76 -29.11 13.88
CA LYS A 45 7.91 -29.52 13.09
C LYS A 45 7.55 -29.71 11.61
N ASP A 46 8.45 -29.26 10.74
CA ASP A 46 8.35 -29.26 9.27
C ASP A 46 7.27 -28.35 8.66
N SER A 47 6.48 -27.65 9.47
CA SER A 47 5.59 -26.60 8.97
C SER A 47 6.39 -25.43 8.43
N PHE A 48 5.88 -24.79 7.37
CA PHE A 48 6.56 -23.64 6.77
C PHE A 48 5.59 -22.61 6.20
N VAL A 49 6.08 -21.37 6.10
CA VAL A 49 5.41 -20.27 5.40
C VAL A 49 6.39 -19.58 4.46
N VAL A 50 5.87 -19.10 3.33
CA VAL A 50 6.65 -18.40 2.31
C VAL A 50 6.02 -17.04 2.06
N VAL A 51 6.84 -16.00 2.11
CA VAL A 51 6.52 -14.69 1.55
C VAL A 51 7.36 -14.48 0.29
N LYS A 52 6.76 -13.90 -0.73
CA LYS A 52 7.37 -13.70 -2.05
C LYS A 52 6.96 -12.34 -2.58
N ASP A 53 7.95 -11.61 -3.06
CA ASP A 53 7.80 -10.39 -3.83
C ASP A 53 7.33 -10.73 -5.24
N GLN A 54 6.09 -10.35 -5.56
CA GLN A 54 5.49 -10.61 -6.88
C GLN A 54 5.98 -9.63 -7.97
N ASN A 55 6.50 -8.47 -7.57
CA ASN A 55 7.12 -7.51 -8.47
C ASN A 55 8.49 -7.99 -8.93
N TYR A 56 9.21 -8.69 -8.06
CA TYR A 56 10.49 -9.31 -8.39
C TYR A 56 10.34 -10.67 -9.09
N PHE A 57 9.41 -11.50 -8.60
CA PHE A 57 9.24 -12.88 -9.04
C PHE A 57 7.83 -13.18 -9.57
N GLY A 58 7.78 -13.79 -10.75
CA GLY A 58 6.56 -14.28 -11.37
C GLY A 58 5.88 -15.42 -10.61
N ALA A 59 4.67 -15.77 -11.05
CA ALA A 59 3.87 -16.84 -10.46
C ALA A 59 4.55 -18.22 -10.54
N ASP A 60 5.34 -18.44 -11.60
CA ASP A 60 6.07 -19.67 -11.94
C ASP A 60 7.45 -19.77 -11.27
N ASN A 61 7.79 -18.86 -10.35
CA ASN A 61 9.13 -18.75 -9.75
C ASN A 61 10.23 -18.44 -10.79
N SER A 62 9.88 -17.64 -11.81
CA SER A 62 10.83 -16.94 -12.68
C SER A 62 10.92 -15.46 -12.32
N PHE A 63 11.87 -14.72 -12.89
CA PHE A 63 11.92 -13.26 -12.75
C PHE A 63 10.72 -12.61 -13.45
N ASN A 64 10.10 -11.62 -12.82
CA ASN A 64 9.03 -10.85 -13.44
C ASN A 64 9.63 -9.75 -14.34
N SER A 65 10.23 -10.14 -15.47
CA SER A 65 10.98 -9.25 -16.36
C SER A 65 10.18 -8.03 -16.84
N SER A 66 8.86 -8.16 -17.03
CA SER A 66 7.99 -7.06 -17.41
C SER A 66 7.93 -5.97 -16.34
N ILE A 67 7.72 -6.36 -15.07
CA ILE A 67 7.69 -5.42 -13.96
C ILE A 67 9.10 -4.89 -13.63
N LEU A 68 10.10 -5.77 -13.60
CA LEU A 68 11.50 -5.40 -13.31
C LEU A 68 12.07 -4.39 -14.30
N SER A 69 11.63 -4.40 -15.56
CA SER A 69 12.03 -3.39 -16.54
C SER A 69 11.54 -1.98 -16.16
N ALA A 70 10.39 -1.89 -15.49
CA ALA A 70 9.72 -0.67 -15.08
C ALA A 70 10.10 -0.19 -13.67
N ILE A 71 10.94 -0.94 -12.94
CA ILE A 71 11.40 -0.61 -11.58
C ILE A 71 12.90 -0.29 -11.60
N ASP A 72 13.32 0.64 -10.76
CA ASP A 72 14.73 0.87 -10.43
C ASP A 72 15.21 -0.19 -9.44
N THR A 73 16.21 -0.97 -9.86
CA THR A 73 16.81 -2.04 -9.04
C THR A 73 18.27 -1.70 -8.71
N PRO A 74 18.76 -2.09 -7.52
CA PRO A 74 18.02 -2.72 -6.42
C PRO A 74 17.08 -1.74 -5.72
N TYR A 75 15.95 -2.24 -5.19
CA TYR A 75 15.05 -1.46 -4.33
C TYR A 75 15.01 -2.05 -2.92
N ALA A 76 14.52 -1.26 -1.97
CA ALA A 76 14.51 -1.63 -0.57
C ALA A 76 13.48 -2.75 -0.29
N VAL A 77 13.96 -3.83 0.33
CA VAL A 77 13.12 -4.89 0.90
C VAL A 77 13.57 -5.16 2.32
N LYS A 78 12.62 -5.13 3.25
CA LYS A 78 12.84 -5.46 4.66
C LYS A 78 12.09 -6.74 5.01
N ASN A 79 12.81 -7.71 5.57
CA ASN A 79 12.30 -9.01 5.95
C ASN A 79 12.30 -9.15 7.46
N ILE A 80 11.19 -9.64 8.01
CA ILE A 80 10.99 -9.77 9.45
C ILE A 80 10.44 -11.16 9.75
N VAL A 81 11.15 -11.93 10.58
CA VAL A 81 10.66 -13.19 11.13
C VAL A 81 10.47 -13.02 12.62
N SER A 82 9.26 -13.28 13.13
CA SER A 82 8.92 -13.03 14.53
C SER A 82 8.13 -14.16 15.16
N LEU A 83 8.55 -14.61 16.34
CA LEU A 83 7.73 -15.41 17.25
C LEU A 83 7.05 -14.46 18.22
N ARG A 84 5.75 -14.62 18.43
CA ARG A 84 4.98 -13.75 19.33
C ARG A 84 3.89 -14.50 20.08
N LEU A 85 3.54 -13.96 21.25
CA LEU A 85 2.31 -14.30 21.95
C LEU A 85 1.12 -13.78 21.14
N ASN A 86 0.12 -14.63 20.96
CA ASN A 86 -1.16 -14.28 20.36
C ASN A 86 -2.08 -13.74 21.46
N GLU A 87 -2.05 -12.41 21.66
CA GLU A 87 -2.88 -11.73 22.66
C GLU A 87 -4.39 -11.80 22.36
N LEU A 88 -4.76 -12.18 21.12
CA LEU A 88 -6.15 -12.42 20.73
C LEU A 88 -6.60 -13.87 20.99
N SER A 89 -5.73 -14.71 21.57
CA SER A 89 -6.09 -16.09 21.92
C SER A 89 -7.06 -16.11 23.10
N ASN A 90 -8.11 -16.93 22.99
CA ASN A 90 -9.02 -17.21 24.11
C ASN A 90 -8.47 -18.26 25.09
N LEU A 91 -7.23 -18.73 24.88
CA LEU A 91 -6.58 -19.71 25.74
C LEU A 91 -6.26 -19.08 27.11
N PHE A 92 -6.80 -19.65 28.18
CA PHE A 92 -6.43 -19.25 29.53
C PHE A 92 -4.99 -19.69 29.84
N LEU A 93 -4.10 -18.70 30.03
CA LEU A 93 -2.68 -18.92 30.34
C LEU A 93 -2.53 -19.22 31.84
N ARG A 94 -2.32 -20.50 32.17
CA ARG A 94 -2.39 -21.02 33.56
C ARG A 94 -1.21 -20.60 34.42
N ASP A 95 -0.01 -20.82 33.88
CA ASP A 95 1.26 -20.64 34.57
C ASP A 95 2.21 -19.83 33.68
N SER A 96 3.28 -19.32 34.27
CA SER A 96 4.38 -18.73 33.50
C SER A 96 5.03 -19.79 32.62
N PHE A 97 5.38 -19.45 31.39
CA PHE A 97 5.97 -20.39 30.44
C PHE A 97 7.01 -19.74 29.55
N THR A 98 7.84 -20.58 28.93
CA THR A 98 8.77 -20.22 27.85
C THR A 98 8.50 -21.11 26.66
N VAL A 99 8.39 -20.53 25.46
CA VAL A 99 8.28 -21.26 24.20
C VAL A 99 9.47 -20.90 23.33
N THR A 100 10.16 -21.95 22.86
CA THR A 100 11.27 -21.80 21.94
C THR A 100 10.94 -22.50 20.63
N VAL A 101 11.02 -21.75 19.53
CA VAL A 101 10.84 -22.28 18.17
C VAL A 101 12.15 -22.14 17.41
N GLN A 102 12.72 -23.27 17.01
CA GLN A 102 13.87 -23.28 16.11
C GLN A 102 13.38 -23.36 14.68
N VAL A 103 13.90 -22.47 13.82
CA VAL A 103 13.54 -22.41 12.41
C VAL A 103 14.76 -22.36 11.51
N ARG A 104 14.60 -22.86 10.28
CA ARG A 104 15.48 -22.56 9.16
C ARG A 104 14.81 -21.49 8.29
N ILE A 105 15.51 -20.38 8.12
CA ILE A 105 15.12 -19.29 7.22
C ILE A 105 15.93 -19.49 5.94
N VAL A 106 15.25 -19.75 4.83
CA VAL A 106 15.84 -19.86 3.49
C VAL A 106 15.39 -18.65 2.71
N TYR A 107 16.32 -17.90 2.11
CA TYR A 107 15.99 -16.64 1.46
C TYR A 107 16.75 -16.45 0.14
N TYR A 108 16.11 -15.73 -0.77
CA TYR A 108 16.60 -15.44 -2.11
C TYR A 108 16.70 -13.92 -2.26
N THR A 109 17.91 -13.42 -2.50
CA THR A 109 18.16 -11.99 -2.77
C THR A 109 17.98 -11.73 -4.26
N ASN A 110 18.97 -12.09 -5.09
CA ASN A 110 19.00 -11.66 -6.49
C ASN A 110 18.80 -12.78 -7.50
N SER A 111 18.64 -14.03 -7.05
CA SER A 111 18.50 -15.20 -7.93
C SER A 111 17.71 -16.31 -7.24
N PHE A 112 16.94 -17.06 -8.03
CA PHE A 112 16.29 -18.29 -7.59
C PHE A 112 17.24 -19.49 -7.49
N SER A 113 18.40 -19.45 -8.12
CA SER A 113 19.27 -20.63 -8.25
C SER A 113 20.10 -20.93 -7.01
N THR A 114 20.36 -19.93 -6.17
CA THR A 114 21.25 -20.06 -5.01
C THR A 114 20.63 -19.36 -3.80
N PRO A 115 19.77 -20.06 -3.02
CA PRO A 115 19.31 -19.52 -1.77
C PRO A 115 20.43 -19.49 -0.73
N ASP A 116 20.41 -18.47 0.11
CA ASP A 116 21.10 -18.51 1.38
C ASP A 116 20.18 -19.10 2.45
N SER A 117 20.78 -19.58 3.54
CA SER A 117 19.99 -20.05 4.68
C SER A 117 20.66 -19.79 6.01
N ILE A 118 19.82 -19.59 7.03
CA ILE A 118 20.26 -19.39 8.40
C ILE A 118 19.31 -20.08 9.37
N THR A 119 19.87 -20.72 10.39
CA THR A 119 19.09 -21.28 11.50
C THR A 119 19.01 -20.27 12.64
N ARG A 120 17.82 -20.07 13.18
CA ARG A 120 17.55 -19.18 14.31
C ARG A 120 16.62 -19.85 15.32
N SER A 121 16.88 -19.61 16.58
CA SER A 121 15.96 -19.96 17.67
C SER A 121 15.29 -18.68 18.17
N PHE A 122 13.97 -18.67 18.14
CA PHE A 122 13.16 -17.59 18.68
C PHE A 122 12.59 -18.04 20.03
N THR A 123 12.72 -17.21 21.05
CA THR A 123 12.27 -17.54 22.40
C THR A 123 11.37 -16.42 22.91
N ILE A 124 10.16 -16.78 23.35
CA ILE A 124 9.28 -15.88 24.09
C ILE A 124 9.01 -16.47 25.46
N ASN A 125 8.69 -15.62 26.42
CA ASN A 125 8.21 -16.03 27.73
C ASN A 125 6.93 -15.27 28.08
N TYR A 126 6.20 -15.80 29.06
CA TYR A 126 5.01 -15.20 29.63
C TYR A 126 5.10 -15.32 31.14
N ASP A 127 4.82 -14.23 31.85
CA ASP A 127 4.74 -14.17 33.31
C ASP A 127 3.66 -13.15 33.70
N SER A 128 2.68 -13.56 34.51
CA SER A 128 1.58 -12.68 34.93
C SER A 128 1.97 -11.71 36.06
N THR A 129 3.14 -11.89 36.67
CA THR A 129 3.62 -11.15 37.84
C THR A 129 4.75 -10.18 37.52
N LYS A 130 5.39 -10.31 36.36
CA LYS A 130 6.57 -9.54 35.96
C LYS A 130 6.53 -9.19 34.48
N SER A 131 7.34 -8.21 34.08
CA SER A 131 7.59 -7.93 32.67
C SER A 131 8.22 -9.16 31.98
N TYR A 132 7.78 -9.43 30.75
CA TYR A 132 8.22 -10.57 29.95
C TYR A 132 8.41 -10.16 28.48
N GLN A 133 9.12 -10.99 27.73
CA GLN A 133 9.36 -10.88 26.30
C GLN A 133 8.27 -11.62 25.52
N SER A 134 7.22 -10.89 25.13
CA SER A 134 6.12 -11.41 24.33
C SER A 134 6.46 -11.61 22.85
N ILE A 135 7.57 -11.03 22.37
CA ILE A 135 7.99 -11.04 20.97
C ILE A 135 9.51 -11.27 20.87
N SER A 136 9.92 -12.16 19.97
CA SER A 136 11.30 -12.34 19.54
C SER A 136 11.36 -12.23 18.02
N SER A 137 12.22 -11.36 17.50
CA SER A 137 12.25 -11.03 16.06
C SER A 137 13.67 -11.06 15.50
N PHE A 138 13.77 -11.37 14.21
CA PHE A 138 14.98 -11.30 13.41
C PHE A 138 14.67 -10.49 12.16
N VAL A 139 15.44 -9.42 11.96
CA VAL A 139 15.26 -8.47 10.86
C VAL A 139 16.48 -8.54 9.96
N PHE A 140 16.25 -8.61 8.66
CA PHE A 140 17.26 -8.55 7.62
C PHE A 140 16.67 -7.89 6.36
N SER A 141 17.49 -7.67 5.33
CA SER A 141 17.08 -6.90 4.15
C SER A 141 17.55 -7.55 2.85
N GLY A 142 16.89 -7.17 1.76
CA GLY A 142 17.28 -7.51 0.40
C GLY A 142 16.84 -8.88 -0.10
N ALA A 143 16.06 -9.64 0.67
CA ALA A 143 15.50 -10.89 0.17
C ALA A 143 14.11 -10.68 -0.44
N HIS A 144 13.95 -11.06 -1.70
CA HIS A 144 12.69 -10.99 -2.45
C HIS A 144 11.84 -12.27 -2.32
N MET A 145 12.36 -13.31 -1.67
CA MET A 145 11.59 -14.47 -1.23
C MET A 145 12.18 -15.03 0.05
N VAL A 146 11.33 -15.32 1.03
CA VAL A 146 11.74 -15.88 2.33
C VAL A 146 10.82 -17.04 2.68
N LYS A 147 11.41 -18.23 2.86
CA LYS A 147 10.76 -19.41 3.43
C LYS A 147 11.24 -19.59 4.86
N VAL A 148 10.30 -19.66 5.80
CA VAL A 148 10.58 -20.00 7.20
C VAL A 148 10.01 -21.38 7.46
N GLN A 149 10.88 -22.34 7.82
CA GLN A 149 10.51 -23.71 8.15
C GLN A 149 10.81 -23.99 9.63
N VAL A 150 9.83 -24.54 10.34
CA VAL A 150 9.97 -24.97 11.73
C VAL A 150 10.79 -26.26 11.78
N LEU A 151 11.88 -26.24 12.53
CA LEU A 151 12.72 -27.41 12.78
C LEU A 151 12.32 -28.11 14.08
N ASP A 152 12.01 -27.32 15.10
CA ASP A 152 11.65 -27.81 16.43
C ASP A 152 10.80 -26.78 17.19
N VAL A 153 9.95 -27.27 18.09
CA VAL A 153 9.11 -26.47 18.99
C VAL A 153 9.19 -27.08 20.37
N SER A 154 9.55 -26.28 21.37
CA SER A 154 9.61 -26.70 22.77
C SER A 154 8.90 -25.70 23.69
N SER A 155 8.38 -26.22 24.80
CA SER A 155 7.68 -25.47 25.84
C SER A 155 8.22 -25.88 27.20
N SER A 156 8.31 -24.93 28.14
CA SER A 156 8.68 -25.21 29.53
C SER A 156 7.52 -25.78 30.38
N VAL A 157 6.31 -25.84 29.83
CA VAL A 157 5.10 -26.33 30.51
C VAL A 157 4.51 -27.55 29.79
N SER A 158 3.80 -28.40 30.54
CA SER A 158 3.23 -29.66 30.03
C SER A 158 1.85 -29.53 29.37
N TRP A 159 1.15 -28.41 29.58
CA TRP A 159 -0.12 -28.13 28.91
C TRP A 159 0.13 -27.48 27.54
N ASP A 160 -0.83 -27.65 26.62
CA ASP A 160 -0.70 -27.13 25.26
C ASP A 160 -0.83 -25.61 25.22
N VAL A 161 0.32 -24.94 25.18
CA VAL A 161 0.45 -23.49 25.14
C VAL A 161 0.51 -22.93 23.73
N LEU A 162 0.74 -23.78 22.72
CA LEU A 162 0.91 -23.34 21.33
C LEU A 162 -0.31 -22.59 20.77
N PRO A 163 -1.57 -22.84 21.19
CA PRO A 163 -2.71 -22.03 20.76
C PRO A 163 -2.62 -20.53 21.10
N ALA A 164 -1.71 -20.15 22.01
CA ALA A 164 -1.41 -18.76 22.32
C ALA A 164 -0.14 -18.23 21.63
N VAL A 165 0.43 -18.93 20.65
CA VAL A 165 1.70 -18.56 20.00
C VAL A 165 1.57 -18.51 18.48
N MET A 166 2.23 -17.53 17.86
CA MET A 166 2.27 -17.35 16.41
C MET A 166 3.69 -17.09 15.93
N LEU A 167 4.08 -17.73 14.83
CA LEU A 167 5.29 -17.42 14.07
C LEU A 167 4.91 -16.72 12.78
N THR A 168 5.52 -15.57 12.52
CA THR A 168 5.20 -14.74 11.35
C THR A 168 6.43 -14.49 10.49
N ASN A 169 6.20 -14.54 9.18
CA ASN A 169 7.15 -14.20 8.14
C ASN A 169 6.56 -13.01 7.37
N GLU A 170 7.28 -11.90 7.38
CA GLU A 170 6.82 -10.60 6.90
C GLU A 170 7.85 -9.99 5.96
N MET A 171 7.36 -9.37 4.89
CA MET A 171 8.14 -8.67 3.89
C MET A 171 7.50 -7.31 3.61
N ILE A 172 8.29 -6.26 3.80
CA ILE A 172 7.94 -4.89 3.43
C ILE A 172 8.75 -4.56 2.18
N ILE A 173 8.05 -4.16 1.13
CA ILE A 173 8.59 -3.94 -0.22
C ILE A 173 8.39 -2.46 -0.53
N ASP A 174 9.43 -1.79 -1.01
CA ASP A 174 9.35 -0.39 -1.43
C ASP A 174 10.01 -0.20 -2.80
N PRO A 175 9.29 -0.54 -3.90
CA PRO A 175 9.81 -0.37 -5.24
C PRO A 175 9.74 1.10 -5.69
N ALA A 176 10.82 1.56 -6.32
CA ALA A 176 10.85 2.82 -7.06
C ALA A 176 10.56 2.54 -8.54
N TYR A 177 9.42 3.01 -9.05
CA TYR A 177 9.06 2.83 -10.45
C TYR A 177 9.66 3.92 -11.32
N LYS A 178 10.19 3.52 -12.48
CA LYS A 178 10.71 4.43 -13.50
C LYS A 178 9.57 5.23 -14.12
N PHE A 179 9.63 6.54 -13.96
CA PHE A 179 8.69 7.45 -14.62
C PHE A 179 9.31 8.04 -15.89
N ALA A 180 8.65 7.81 -17.02
CA ALA A 180 9.01 8.41 -18.30
C ALA A 180 7.75 8.96 -18.98
N CYS A 181 7.77 10.25 -19.32
CA CYS A 181 6.63 10.94 -19.92
C CYS A 181 6.17 10.33 -21.26
N THR A 182 7.01 9.55 -21.93
CA THR A 182 6.70 8.91 -23.22
C THR A 182 6.03 7.55 -23.08
N ASN A 183 6.17 6.87 -21.93
CA ASN A 183 5.77 5.46 -21.77
C ASN A 183 4.74 5.26 -20.65
N GLN A 184 4.63 6.22 -19.71
CA GLN A 184 3.66 6.19 -18.62
C GLN A 184 2.38 6.91 -19.07
N THR A 185 1.60 6.23 -19.92
CA THR A 185 0.33 6.76 -20.45
C THR A 185 -0.85 6.03 -19.84
N ILE A 186 -1.94 6.76 -19.64
CA ILE A 186 -3.21 6.18 -19.23
C ILE A 186 -3.83 5.56 -20.49
N ASN A 187 -3.95 4.23 -20.49
CA ASN A 187 -4.41 3.48 -21.66
C ASN A 187 -5.93 3.59 -21.86
N HIS A 188 -6.68 3.76 -20.76
CA HIS A 188 -8.12 3.83 -20.80
C HIS A 188 -8.67 4.89 -19.85
N ILE A 189 -9.60 5.70 -20.38
CA ILE A 189 -10.40 6.66 -19.62
C ILE A 189 -11.86 6.41 -19.99
N ASN A 190 -12.69 6.25 -18.97
CA ASN A 190 -14.13 6.04 -19.07
C ASN A 190 -14.88 7.18 -18.38
N TYR A 191 -16.15 7.31 -18.72
CA TYR A 191 -17.07 8.17 -18.01
C TYR A 191 -18.45 7.53 -17.88
N SER A 192 -19.17 7.89 -16.82
CA SER A 192 -20.59 7.55 -16.63
C SER A 192 -21.40 8.83 -16.43
N THR A 193 -22.63 8.78 -16.95
CA THR A 193 -23.60 9.87 -16.89
C THR A 193 -24.69 9.67 -15.83
N ASP A 194 -24.60 8.60 -15.03
CA ASP A 194 -25.63 8.21 -14.07
C ASP A 194 -25.93 9.29 -13.00
N SER A 195 -24.90 10.05 -12.61
CA SER A 195 -24.99 11.16 -11.66
C SER A 195 -25.42 12.48 -12.29
N LEU A 196 -25.52 12.59 -13.63
CA LEU A 196 -25.84 13.86 -14.28
C LEU A 196 -27.22 14.39 -13.91
N ALA A 197 -28.24 13.53 -13.96
CA ALA A 197 -29.63 13.95 -13.74
C ALA A 197 -29.92 14.31 -12.28
N THR A 198 -29.16 13.76 -11.34
CA THR A 198 -29.43 13.87 -9.90
C THR A 198 -28.47 14.81 -9.17
N GLN A 199 -27.23 14.89 -9.62
CA GLN A 199 -26.15 15.63 -8.96
C GLN A 199 -25.54 16.70 -9.88
N GLY A 200 -25.78 16.63 -11.20
CA GLY A 200 -25.15 17.54 -12.17
C GLY A 200 -23.66 17.27 -12.34
N GLU A 201 -23.19 16.05 -12.06
CA GLU A 201 -21.77 15.69 -12.08
C GLU A 201 -21.50 14.54 -13.03
N LEU A 202 -20.41 14.64 -13.81
CA LEU A 202 -19.94 13.57 -14.69
C LEU A 202 -18.88 12.73 -13.95
N HIS A 203 -19.14 11.44 -13.79
CA HIS A 203 -18.17 10.53 -13.19
C HIS A 203 -17.13 10.13 -14.23
N VAL A 204 -15.86 10.47 -14.02
CA VAL A 204 -14.73 10.06 -14.85
C VAL A 204 -13.86 9.06 -14.10
N ILE A 205 -13.40 8.02 -14.78
CA ILE A 205 -12.60 6.92 -14.21
C ILE A 205 -11.47 6.60 -15.18
N TRP A 206 -10.27 6.30 -14.69
CA TRP A 206 -9.14 5.90 -15.51
C TRP A 206 -8.37 4.73 -14.93
N ASP A 207 -7.57 4.09 -15.79
CA ASP A 207 -6.65 3.04 -15.39
C ASP A 207 -5.52 3.59 -14.51
N ALA A 208 -5.16 2.83 -13.48
CA ALA A 208 -4.03 3.17 -12.64
C ALA A 208 -2.69 2.96 -13.38
N VAL A 209 -1.74 3.85 -13.12
CA VAL A 209 -0.37 3.78 -13.63
C VAL A 209 0.57 3.53 -12.44
N ASN A 210 1.31 2.41 -12.44
CA ASN A 210 2.14 2.00 -11.30
C ASN A 210 3.20 3.05 -10.90
N ALA A 211 3.71 3.83 -11.87
CA ALA A 211 4.70 4.87 -11.61
C ALA A 211 4.09 6.21 -11.16
N ALA A 212 2.76 6.32 -11.07
CA ALA A 212 2.06 7.54 -10.68
C ALA A 212 1.74 7.54 -9.19
N ASP A 213 2.19 8.56 -8.47
CA ASP A 213 1.78 8.80 -7.08
C ASP A 213 0.42 9.51 -7.03
N GLN A 214 0.15 10.35 -8.05
CA GLN A 214 -1.06 11.16 -8.18
C GLN A 214 -1.45 11.31 -9.65
N TYR A 215 -2.62 11.89 -9.88
CA TYR A 215 -3.16 12.20 -11.20
C TYR A 215 -3.59 13.66 -11.26
N ASP A 216 -3.14 14.35 -12.30
CA ASP A 216 -3.66 15.66 -12.71
C ASP A 216 -4.84 15.41 -13.67
N LEU A 217 -6.06 15.60 -13.18
CA LEU A 217 -7.25 15.68 -14.03
C LEU A 217 -7.49 17.14 -14.41
N GLU A 218 -7.57 17.40 -15.71
CA GLU A 218 -7.87 18.71 -16.27
C GLU A 218 -9.13 18.65 -17.13
N TRP A 219 -10.03 19.61 -16.99
CA TRP A 219 -11.21 19.71 -17.85
C TRP A 219 -11.55 21.15 -18.20
N THR A 220 -12.20 21.31 -19.35
CA THR A 220 -12.72 22.60 -19.82
C THR A 220 -13.99 22.39 -20.63
N TYR A 221 -14.89 23.35 -20.55
CA TYR A 221 -16.12 23.37 -21.33
C TYR A 221 -15.97 24.39 -22.46
N ILE A 222 -16.28 23.98 -23.69
CA ILE A 222 -16.24 24.84 -24.87
C ILE A 222 -17.64 24.96 -25.45
N ASP A 223 -18.14 26.19 -25.48
CA ASP A 223 -19.42 26.53 -26.10
C ASP A 223 -19.44 26.14 -27.59
N SER A 224 -20.60 25.66 -28.06
CA SER A 224 -20.78 25.21 -29.44
C SER A 224 -20.45 26.29 -30.48
N SER A 225 -20.66 27.57 -30.17
CA SER A 225 -20.31 28.70 -31.05
C SER A 225 -18.81 29.00 -31.13
N ALA A 226 -18.04 28.56 -30.14
CA ALA A 226 -16.59 28.74 -30.06
C ALA A 226 -15.79 27.54 -30.56
N LEU A 227 -16.42 26.38 -30.73
CA LEU A 227 -15.78 25.10 -31.04
C LEU A 227 -14.92 25.14 -32.31
N GLY A 228 -15.35 25.87 -33.34
CA GLY A 228 -14.61 26.05 -34.59
C GLY A 228 -13.24 26.75 -34.43
N LYS A 229 -13.00 27.45 -33.31
CA LYS A 229 -11.72 28.13 -33.04
C LYS A 229 -10.60 27.18 -32.62
N TYR A 230 -10.93 25.94 -32.29
CA TYR A 230 -9.98 24.95 -31.77
C TYR A 230 -9.48 23.99 -32.85
N GLY A 231 -9.82 24.22 -34.12
CA GLY A 231 -9.33 23.44 -35.26
C GLY A 231 -10.20 22.24 -35.63
N ASN A 232 -9.84 21.60 -36.75
CA ASN A 232 -10.46 20.38 -37.24
C ASN A 232 -9.37 19.48 -37.88
N PRO A 233 -8.87 18.42 -37.20
CA PRO A 233 -9.28 17.93 -35.89
C PRO A 233 -8.93 18.93 -34.76
N TYR A 234 -9.58 18.76 -33.60
CA TYR A 234 -9.36 19.64 -32.46
C TYR A 234 -7.91 19.61 -31.98
N ASN A 235 -7.35 20.79 -31.73
CA ASN A 235 -6.00 21.00 -31.23
C ASN A 235 -5.99 21.00 -29.69
N GLU A 236 -5.45 19.94 -29.10
CA GLU A 236 -5.39 19.76 -27.64
C GLU A 236 -4.67 20.93 -26.94
N SER A 237 -3.55 21.40 -27.49
CA SER A 237 -2.80 22.52 -26.92
C SER A 237 -3.65 23.78 -26.84
N LEU A 238 -4.51 24.03 -27.83
CA LEU A 238 -5.43 25.18 -27.78
C LEU A 238 -6.55 24.96 -26.76
N ILE A 239 -7.13 23.77 -26.68
CA ILE A 239 -8.21 23.43 -25.75
C ILE A 239 -7.78 23.67 -24.30
N PHE A 240 -6.60 23.20 -23.91
CA PHE A 240 -6.10 23.29 -22.53
C PHE A 240 -5.15 24.48 -22.28
N SER A 241 -4.99 25.40 -23.24
CA SER A 241 -4.08 26.55 -23.09
C SER A 241 -4.55 27.60 -22.07
N ASN A 242 -5.87 27.81 -21.98
CA ASN A 242 -6.46 28.91 -21.21
C ASN A 242 -7.69 28.41 -20.45
N ASN A 243 -7.69 28.52 -19.11
CA ASN A 243 -8.85 28.31 -18.22
C ASN A 243 -9.39 26.87 -18.11
N ALA A 244 -8.54 25.84 -18.21
CA ALA A 244 -8.94 24.51 -17.75
C ALA A 244 -8.99 24.47 -16.21
N THR A 245 -10.02 23.86 -15.65
CA THR A 245 -10.04 23.51 -14.23
C THR A 245 -9.15 22.29 -14.02
N ARG A 246 -8.38 22.27 -12.93
CA ARG A 246 -7.47 21.18 -12.60
C ARG A 246 -7.66 20.74 -11.16
N VAL A 247 -7.60 19.42 -10.95
CA VAL A 247 -7.42 18.81 -9.63
C VAL A 247 -6.28 17.82 -9.66
N THR A 248 -5.56 17.71 -8.55
CA THR A 248 -4.52 16.71 -8.32
C THR A 248 -4.98 15.76 -7.23
N ILE A 249 -5.15 14.48 -7.56
CA ILE A 249 -5.74 13.49 -6.65
C ILE A 249 -5.01 12.14 -6.72
N THR A 250 -5.07 11.35 -5.64
CA THR A 250 -4.52 9.98 -5.61
C THR A 250 -5.51 8.94 -6.15
N ALA A 251 -6.82 9.25 -6.12
CA ALA A 251 -7.86 8.39 -6.65
C ALA A 251 -7.80 8.31 -8.18
N ASN A 252 -8.24 7.19 -8.74
CA ASN A 252 -8.34 6.96 -10.18
C ASN A 252 -9.73 7.28 -10.75
N ASN A 253 -10.48 8.14 -10.05
CA ASN A 253 -11.80 8.62 -10.46
C ASN A 253 -12.08 10.00 -9.85
N TYR A 254 -13.00 10.74 -10.48
CA TYR A 254 -13.45 12.05 -10.01
C TYR A 254 -14.87 12.37 -10.53
N MET A 255 -15.60 13.19 -9.79
CA MET A 255 -16.90 13.73 -10.18
C MET A 255 -16.72 15.16 -10.71
N ILE A 256 -16.76 15.36 -12.02
CA ILE A 256 -16.64 16.68 -12.65
C ILE A 256 -17.99 17.41 -12.55
N PRO A 257 -18.09 18.56 -11.85
CA PRO A 257 -19.33 19.32 -11.79
C PRO A 257 -19.62 20.02 -13.12
N LEU A 258 -20.83 19.81 -13.65
CA LEU A 258 -21.32 20.48 -14.86
C LEU A 258 -22.11 21.74 -14.47
N LEU A 259 -21.40 22.86 -14.39
CA LEU A 259 -21.97 24.14 -13.96
C LEU A 259 -22.53 25.00 -15.11
N TYR A 260 -22.30 24.60 -16.36
CA TYR A 260 -22.68 25.38 -17.54
C TYR A 260 -23.96 24.81 -18.17
N ASP A 261 -24.93 25.68 -18.46
CA ASP A 261 -26.30 25.34 -18.82
C ASP A 261 -26.63 25.44 -20.33
N ASP A 262 -25.70 25.94 -21.15
CA ASP A 262 -25.87 26.02 -22.61
C ASP A 262 -25.27 24.81 -23.36
N LYS A 263 -25.33 24.84 -24.70
CA LYS A 263 -24.85 23.79 -25.61
C LYS A 263 -23.36 23.92 -25.93
N GLY A 264 -22.66 22.80 -25.85
CA GLY A 264 -21.21 22.76 -26.04
C GLY A 264 -20.63 21.40 -25.73
N THR A 265 -19.32 21.36 -25.59
CA THR A 265 -18.54 20.12 -25.45
C THR A 265 -17.61 20.22 -24.25
N LEU A 266 -17.66 19.23 -23.36
CA LEU A 266 -16.69 19.05 -22.29
C LEU A 266 -15.49 18.27 -22.83
N PHE A 267 -14.29 18.84 -22.65
CA PHE A 267 -13.03 18.16 -22.90
C PHE A 267 -12.35 17.90 -21.55
N PHE A 268 -11.79 16.70 -21.39
CA PHE A 268 -10.99 16.37 -20.22
C PHE A 268 -9.80 15.50 -20.60
N ARG A 269 -8.74 15.58 -19.79
CA ARG A 269 -7.55 14.73 -19.89
C ARG A 269 -7.04 14.40 -18.49
N VAL A 270 -6.35 13.28 -18.38
CA VAL A 270 -5.70 12.85 -17.14
C VAL A 270 -4.22 12.64 -17.41
N ARG A 271 -3.36 13.09 -16.50
CA ARG A 271 -1.91 12.88 -16.57
C ARG A 271 -1.42 12.23 -15.29
N PRO A 272 -0.65 11.13 -15.38
CA PRO A 272 0.01 10.59 -14.19
C PRO A 272 1.10 11.55 -13.72
N VAL A 273 1.27 11.66 -12.41
CA VAL A 273 2.25 12.51 -11.75
C VAL A 273 3.05 11.65 -10.79
N GLN A 274 4.38 11.71 -10.90
CA GLN A 274 5.29 11.17 -9.90
C GLN A 274 5.84 12.32 -9.07
N LEU A 275 5.71 12.24 -7.75
CA LEU A 275 6.32 13.18 -6.82
C LEU A 275 7.78 12.78 -6.63
N LYS A 276 8.69 13.65 -7.04
CA LYS A 276 10.12 13.42 -6.87
C LYS A 276 10.52 13.75 -5.44
N ASP A 277 10.29 12.83 -4.51
CA ASP A 277 10.90 12.76 -3.17
C ASP A 277 10.60 11.38 -2.52
N LYS A 278 11.26 10.32 -3.02
CA LYS A 278 11.39 9.04 -2.27
C LYS A 278 12.75 8.87 -1.59
N ASP A 279 13.69 9.78 -1.80
CA ASP A 279 15.04 9.74 -1.23
C ASP A 279 15.27 10.90 -0.25
N ALA A 280 14.73 10.80 0.97
CA ALA A 280 15.31 11.39 2.19
C ALA A 280 14.40 11.07 3.38
N VAL A 281 14.70 9.97 4.08
CA VAL A 281 14.73 9.81 5.55
C VAL A 281 14.56 8.30 5.82
N LEU A 282 15.69 7.58 5.80
CA LEU A 282 15.99 6.49 6.73
C LEU A 282 17.49 6.50 7.02
#